data_AF-A0A3G4W7H2-F1
#
_entry.id   AF-A0A3G4W7H2-F1
#
_cell.length_a   1.000
_cell.length_b   1.000
_cell.length_c   1.000
_cell.angle_alpha   90.00
_cell.angle_beta   90.00
_cell.angle_gamma   90.00
#
_symmetry.space_group_name_H-M   'P 1'
#
loop_
_entity.id
_entity.type
_entity.pdbx_description
1 polymer ?
#
loop_
_entity_poly.entity_id
_entity_poly.type
_entity_poly.pdbx_seq_one_letter_code
_entity_poly.pdbx_strand_id
1 'polypeptide(L)'
;MIHVFVGPTLAKTEPQLAVPGVRVCPPARHGDLFDGALHAGDTVVLVDGVYHQALALRHKEILAAMGRGISMIGAASIGALRAAELTPFGMLGVGTIYTSYLRGEIDGDDEVAVGQAPDGQWDALTWPVVNLRHVLHLAQAAHVLKQDRAVHLLDALRAVYYPQRTAAAVWAVCRRQGETDFAAWLAGRLDQNRHFGDLKRADALTALRTALTGWAQPAESRPAPAVWETTYFCRWSNTFARTTVDGLELATEDRLVYQQIFDPYFRERWTAYLEHRSLNPADGLVLPLDVRLAQLTGGDVPAHQVFHPPLDLRDKASVALLMEGETEQDRQAVAQYAAALARIHRSRPGFSTDAVRDDLTRQILLRVWQCPEADFDAEASARGLGCGARAVEAAKRIVPGFLDESNERAEFGHAC
;
A
#
# COMPACT_ATOMS: atom_id res chain seq x y z
N MET A 1 9.67 -16.26 -9.13
CA MET A 1 8.27 -16.13 -9.62
C MET A 1 8.09 -14.76 -10.26
N ILE A 2 7.18 -14.60 -11.23
CA ILE A 2 6.83 -13.28 -11.79
C ILE A 2 5.41 -12.92 -11.32
N HIS A 3 5.23 -11.76 -10.73
CA HIS A 3 3.92 -11.24 -10.27
C HIS A 3 3.55 -10.03 -11.12
N VAL A 4 2.40 -10.07 -11.80
CA VAL A 4 2.01 -9.04 -12.78
C VAL A 4 0.73 -8.36 -12.29
N PHE A 5 0.85 -7.09 -11.90
CA PHE A 5 -0.26 -6.26 -11.42
C PHE A 5 -0.90 -5.54 -12.60
N VAL A 6 -2.06 -6.02 -13.03
CA VAL A 6 -2.79 -5.55 -14.20
C VAL A 6 -4.25 -5.31 -13.89
N GLY A 7 -4.89 -4.49 -14.72
CA GLY A 7 -6.33 -4.40 -14.82
C GLY A 7 -6.74 -3.73 -16.13
N PRO A 8 -7.15 -2.45 -16.13
CA PRO A 8 -7.70 -1.77 -17.30
C PRO A 8 -6.76 -1.73 -18.51
N THR A 9 -5.45 -1.90 -18.31
CA THR A 9 -4.48 -1.96 -19.40
C THR A 9 -4.39 -3.35 -20.03
N LEU A 10 -4.47 -4.41 -19.22
CA LEU A 10 -4.47 -5.80 -19.67
C LEU A 10 -5.52 -6.59 -18.89
N ALA A 11 -6.54 -7.06 -19.60
CA ALA A 11 -7.55 -7.93 -19.01
C ALA A 11 -6.90 -9.18 -18.40
N LYS A 12 -7.47 -9.70 -17.31
CA LYS A 12 -6.98 -10.93 -16.66
C LYS A 12 -6.87 -12.12 -17.62
N THR A 13 -7.75 -12.14 -18.62
CA THR A 13 -7.86 -13.18 -19.64
C THR A 13 -6.92 -12.97 -20.83
N GLU A 14 -6.03 -11.96 -20.79
CA GLU A 14 -5.06 -11.71 -21.86
C GLU A 14 -4.16 -12.96 -22.03
N PRO A 15 -4.12 -13.59 -23.22
CA PRO A 15 -3.46 -14.88 -23.42
C PRO A 15 -1.98 -14.91 -23.03
N GLN A 16 -1.28 -13.79 -23.19
CA GLN A 16 0.14 -13.67 -22.86
C GLN A 16 0.41 -13.81 -21.36
N LEU A 17 -0.59 -13.59 -20.50
CA LEU A 17 -0.49 -13.79 -19.06
C LEU A 17 -0.62 -15.27 -18.65
N ALA A 18 -1.17 -16.13 -19.52
CA ALA A 18 -1.41 -17.54 -19.26
C ALA A 18 -0.16 -18.39 -19.50
N VAL A 19 0.94 -18.05 -18.82
CA VAL A 19 2.23 -18.76 -18.93
C VAL A 19 2.70 -19.27 -17.57
N PRO A 20 3.41 -20.41 -17.50
CA PRO A 20 3.95 -20.93 -16.25
C PRO A 20 4.90 -19.93 -15.57
N GLY A 21 4.84 -19.85 -14.25
CA GLY A 21 5.70 -18.95 -13.46
C GLY A 21 5.24 -17.49 -13.40
N VAL A 22 4.09 -17.16 -14.02
CA VAL A 22 3.41 -15.86 -13.90
C VAL A 22 2.20 -15.97 -12.98
N ARG A 23 2.14 -15.11 -11.98
CA ARG A 23 0.98 -14.88 -11.12
C ARG A 23 0.34 -13.56 -11.51
N VAL A 24 -0.92 -13.63 -11.95
CA VAL A 24 -1.69 -12.44 -12.32
C VAL A 24 -2.36 -11.88 -11.06
N CYS A 25 -2.05 -10.64 -10.74
CA CYS A 25 -2.57 -9.88 -9.61
C CYS A 25 -3.52 -8.78 -10.10
N PRO A 26 -4.51 -8.37 -9.26
CA PRO A 26 -5.33 -7.18 -9.56
C PRO A 26 -4.47 -5.91 -9.66
N PRO A 27 -5.05 -4.76 -10.06
CA PRO A 27 -4.33 -3.49 -10.03
C PRO A 27 -3.77 -3.23 -8.63
N ALA A 28 -2.49 -2.85 -8.56
CA ALA A 28 -1.78 -2.69 -7.31
C ALA A 28 -2.44 -1.66 -6.39
N ARG A 29 -2.58 -2.03 -5.12
CA ARG A 29 -3.08 -1.20 -4.03
C ARG A 29 -1.98 -0.97 -3.02
N HIS A 30 -2.16 0.08 -2.21
CA HIS A 30 -1.35 0.27 -1.02
C HIS A 30 -1.39 -1.02 -0.16
N GLY A 31 -0.22 -1.58 0.13
CA GLY A 31 -0.09 -2.82 0.90
C GLY A 31 0.31 -4.05 0.10
N ASP A 32 -0.01 -4.10 -1.19
CA ASP A 32 0.14 -5.33 -2.00
C ASP A 32 1.61 -5.75 -2.14
N LEU A 33 2.56 -4.81 -2.06
CA LEU A 33 3.98 -5.13 -2.10
C LEU A 33 4.52 -5.70 -0.77
N PHE A 34 3.72 -5.69 0.30
CA PHE A 34 4.05 -6.36 1.57
C PHE A 34 3.50 -7.79 1.65
N ASP A 35 2.82 -8.28 0.60
CA ASP A 35 2.32 -9.66 0.53
C ASP A 35 3.45 -10.67 0.81
N GLY A 36 3.20 -11.61 1.73
CA GLY A 36 4.13 -12.65 2.13
C GLY A 36 4.51 -13.62 1.00
N ALA A 37 3.77 -13.63 -0.11
CA ALA A 37 4.08 -14.41 -1.30
C ALA A 37 5.13 -13.78 -2.22
N LEU A 38 5.58 -12.55 -1.93
CA LEU A 38 6.66 -11.88 -2.64
C LEU A 38 7.99 -12.14 -1.93
N HIS A 39 8.93 -12.77 -2.63
CA HIS A 39 10.23 -13.17 -2.06
C HIS A 39 11.42 -12.54 -2.79
N ALA A 40 12.56 -12.50 -2.11
CA ALA A 40 13.82 -12.12 -2.75
C ALA A 40 14.09 -12.99 -3.99
N GLY A 41 14.42 -12.37 -5.13
CA GLY A 41 14.59 -13.04 -6.42
C GLY A 41 13.32 -13.13 -7.27
N ASP A 42 12.15 -12.76 -6.74
CA ASP A 42 10.96 -12.57 -7.57
C ASP A 42 11.06 -11.31 -8.44
N THR A 43 10.26 -11.28 -9.49
CA THR A 43 10.07 -10.10 -10.35
C THR A 43 8.63 -9.63 -10.25
N VAL A 44 8.43 -8.35 -10.04
CA VAL A 44 7.12 -7.70 -10.09
C VAL A 44 7.04 -6.83 -11.34
N VAL A 45 6.02 -7.08 -12.17
CA VAL A 45 5.64 -6.22 -13.29
C VAL A 45 4.46 -5.38 -12.84
N LEU A 46 4.71 -4.10 -12.57
CA LEU A 46 3.71 -3.12 -12.19
C LEU A 46 3.19 -2.43 -13.46
N VAL A 47 1.92 -2.66 -13.79
CA VAL A 47 1.24 -2.00 -14.91
C VAL A 47 0.19 -1.05 -14.37
N ASP A 48 -0.83 -1.60 -13.72
CA ASP A 48 -1.98 -0.86 -13.22
C ASP A 48 -1.97 -0.77 -11.70
N GLY A 49 -2.53 0.33 -11.19
CA GLY A 49 -2.83 0.53 -9.78
C GLY A 49 -4.27 1.00 -9.61
N VAL A 50 -4.83 0.80 -8.42
CA VAL A 50 -6.17 1.32 -8.13
C VAL A 50 -6.14 2.83 -8.04
N TYR A 51 -7.05 3.46 -8.79
CA TYR A 51 -7.17 4.91 -8.90
C TYR A 51 -8.48 5.37 -8.25
N HIS A 52 -8.44 6.47 -7.48
CA HIS A 52 -9.53 7.07 -6.68
C HIS A 52 -10.22 6.24 -5.58
N GLN A 53 -10.37 4.93 -5.73
CA GLN A 53 -11.15 4.08 -4.81
C GLN A 53 -10.34 3.56 -3.61
N ALA A 54 -9.01 3.72 -3.64
CA ALA A 54 -8.10 3.34 -2.57
C ALA A 54 -6.89 4.27 -2.56
N LEU A 55 -6.12 4.24 -1.46
CA LEU A 55 -4.81 4.89 -1.43
C LEU A 55 -3.92 4.27 -2.52
N ALA A 56 -3.34 5.13 -3.35
CA ALA A 56 -2.45 4.71 -4.41
C ALA A 56 -1.19 4.05 -3.85
N LEU A 57 -0.63 3.12 -4.62
CA LEU A 57 0.68 2.53 -4.35
C LEU A 57 1.73 3.65 -4.23
N ARG A 58 2.50 3.62 -3.14
CA ARG A 58 3.47 4.69 -2.86
C ARG A 58 4.89 4.24 -3.19
N HIS A 59 5.72 5.21 -3.57
CA HIS A 59 7.11 4.98 -4.00
C HIS A 59 7.93 4.18 -2.99
N LYS A 60 7.76 4.45 -1.69
CA LYS A 60 8.53 3.77 -0.65
C LYS A 60 8.19 2.28 -0.51
N GLU A 61 7.00 1.84 -0.91
CA GLU A 61 6.67 0.41 -0.95
C GLU A 61 7.45 -0.30 -2.05
N ILE A 62 7.60 0.36 -3.20
CA ILE A 62 8.40 -0.13 -4.33
C ILE A 62 9.88 -0.18 -3.95
N LEU A 63 10.41 0.89 -3.34
CA LEU A 63 11.77 0.93 -2.83
C LEU A 63 12.04 -0.16 -1.79
N ALA A 64 11.10 -0.40 -0.86
CA ALA A 64 11.19 -1.47 0.12
C ALA A 64 11.13 -2.87 -0.53
N ALA A 65 10.36 -3.07 -1.60
CA ALA A 65 10.38 -4.30 -2.39
C ALA A 65 11.76 -4.53 -3.05
N MET A 66 12.31 -3.51 -3.68
CA MET A 66 13.64 -3.56 -4.30
C MET A 66 14.75 -3.81 -3.28
N GLY A 67 14.68 -3.15 -2.11
CA GLY A 67 15.60 -3.37 -0.99
C GLY A 67 15.57 -4.80 -0.45
N ARG A 68 14.41 -5.47 -0.51
CA ARG A 68 14.25 -6.91 -0.20
C ARG A 68 14.78 -7.84 -1.31
N GLY A 69 15.28 -7.30 -2.42
CA GLY A 69 15.80 -8.07 -3.54
C GLY A 69 14.73 -8.52 -4.56
N ILE A 70 13.56 -7.88 -4.58
CA ILE A 70 12.55 -8.08 -5.61
C ILE A 70 12.86 -7.18 -6.79
N SER A 71 12.93 -7.74 -8.00
CA SER A 71 13.15 -6.95 -9.23
C SER A 71 11.85 -6.25 -9.62
N MET A 72 11.87 -4.93 -9.78
CA MET A 72 10.68 -4.14 -10.14
C MET A 72 10.77 -3.66 -11.58
N ILE A 73 9.77 -4.01 -12.39
CA ILE A 73 9.57 -3.54 -13.76
C ILE A 73 8.29 -2.72 -13.80
N GLY A 74 8.35 -1.49 -14.29
CA GLY A 74 7.17 -0.64 -14.49
C GLY A 74 6.95 -0.32 -15.96
N ALA A 75 5.70 -0.42 -16.41
CA ALA A 75 5.31 -0.04 -17.76
C ALA A 75 3.84 0.29 -17.85
N ALA A 76 3.48 1.23 -18.73
CA ALA A 76 2.15 1.82 -18.84
C ALA A 76 1.56 2.31 -17.50
N SER A 77 0.46 3.04 -17.60
CA SER A 77 -0.30 3.53 -16.43
C SER A 77 0.56 4.09 -15.29
N ILE A 78 0.27 3.68 -14.04
CA ILE A 78 1.04 4.11 -12.87
C ILE A 78 2.40 3.40 -12.79
N GLY A 79 2.55 2.24 -13.43
CA GLY A 79 3.81 1.53 -13.52
C GLY A 79 4.89 2.33 -14.23
N ALA A 80 4.55 2.92 -15.38
CA ALA A 80 5.45 3.80 -16.14
C ALA A 80 5.84 5.06 -15.35
N LEU A 81 4.87 5.71 -14.70
CA LEU A 81 5.11 6.89 -13.86
C LEU A 81 6.08 6.55 -12.72
N ARG A 82 5.78 5.48 -11.97
CA ARG A 82 6.63 5.03 -10.85
C ARG A 82 8.02 4.61 -11.32
N ALA A 83 8.13 3.94 -12.47
CA ALA A 83 9.43 3.63 -13.04
C ALA A 83 10.22 4.88 -13.41
N ALA A 84 9.59 5.90 -14.00
CA ALA A 84 10.27 7.17 -14.32
C ALA A 84 10.84 7.84 -13.06
N GLU A 85 10.05 7.88 -11.97
CA GLU A 85 10.47 8.44 -10.68
C GLU A 85 11.55 7.59 -9.99
N LEU A 86 11.53 6.27 -10.16
CA LEU A 86 12.36 5.31 -9.43
C LEU A 86 13.52 4.72 -10.26
N THR A 87 13.70 5.18 -11.50
CA THR A 87 14.85 4.81 -12.33
C THR A 87 16.19 5.08 -11.64
N PRO A 88 16.41 6.23 -10.95
CA PRO A 88 17.66 6.48 -10.22
C PRO A 88 17.93 5.49 -9.07
N PHE A 89 16.89 4.78 -8.60
CA PHE A 89 16.97 3.80 -7.54
C PHE A 89 16.99 2.35 -8.06
N GLY A 90 17.05 2.14 -9.39
CA GLY A 90 17.21 0.84 -10.02
C GLY A 90 15.93 0.15 -10.50
N MET A 91 14.76 0.83 -10.47
CA MET A 91 13.53 0.27 -11.04
C MET A 91 13.62 0.30 -12.56
N LEU A 92 13.33 -0.81 -13.24
CA LEU A 92 13.35 -0.84 -14.70
C LEU A 92 12.04 -0.29 -15.26
N GLY A 93 12.14 0.80 -16.01
CA GLY A 93 11.05 1.26 -16.86
C GLY A 93 11.12 0.67 -18.26
N VAL A 94 9.95 0.29 -18.79
CA VAL A 94 9.83 -0.28 -20.14
C VAL A 94 8.72 0.43 -20.90
N GLY A 95 8.96 0.69 -22.18
CA GLY A 95 7.96 1.18 -23.11
C GLY A 95 8.00 2.67 -23.38
N THR A 96 7.14 3.09 -24.31
CA THR A 96 7.06 4.48 -24.79
C THR A 96 6.53 5.40 -23.70
N ILE A 97 5.50 5.00 -22.95
CA ILE A 97 4.87 5.82 -21.90
C ILE A 97 5.89 6.13 -20.80
N TYR A 98 6.65 5.13 -20.36
CA TYR A 98 7.75 5.33 -19.40
C TYR A 98 8.78 6.32 -19.94
N THR A 99 9.21 6.15 -21.19
CA THR A 99 10.21 7.02 -21.81
C THR A 99 9.71 8.47 -21.90
N SER A 100 8.44 8.68 -22.24
CA SER A 100 7.84 10.01 -22.30
C SER A 100 7.74 10.68 -20.93
N TYR A 101 7.40 9.94 -19.86
CA TYR A 101 7.47 10.47 -18.49
C TYR A 101 8.92 10.80 -18.09
N LEU A 102 9.87 9.89 -18.36
CA LEU A 102 11.28 10.08 -18.02
C LEU A 102 11.88 11.32 -18.69
N ARG A 103 11.45 11.62 -19.92
CA ARG A 103 11.89 12.79 -20.69
C ARG A 103 11.10 14.07 -20.40
N GLY A 104 10.03 13.99 -19.59
CA GLY A 104 9.13 15.11 -19.32
C GLY A 104 8.30 15.53 -20.55
N GLU A 105 8.13 14.64 -21.54
CA GLU A 105 7.23 14.87 -22.68
C GLU A 105 5.75 14.81 -22.23
N ILE A 106 5.49 14.05 -21.17
CA ILE A 106 4.23 13.98 -20.45
C ILE A 106 4.50 14.02 -18.94
N ASP A 107 3.60 14.62 -18.16
CA ASP A 107 3.71 14.78 -16.71
C ASP A 107 2.38 14.61 -15.95
N GLY A 108 1.24 14.72 -16.65
CA GLY A 108 -0.09 14.65 -16.05
C GLY A 108 -0.55 13.24 -15.68
N ASP A 109 -1.29 13.12 -14.58
CA ASP A 109 -2.00 11.89 -14.20
C ASP A 109 -3.13 11.56 -15.21
N ASP A 110 -3.70 12.58 -15.85
CA ASP A 110 -4.74 12.44 -16.87
C ASP A 110 -4.26 11.72 -18.13
N GLU A 111 -2.95 11.68 -18.35
CA GLU A 111 -2.33 11.03 -19.49
C GLU A 111 -2.65 9.53 -19.54
N VAL A 112 -2.65 8.89 -18.37
CA VAL A 112 -2.84 7.45 -18.23
C VAL A 112 -4.15 7.03 -17.56
N ALA A 113 -4.87 7.98 -16.97
CA ALA A 113 -6.13 7.74 -16.26
C ALA A 113 -7.24 7.24 -17.19
N VAL A 114 -8.01 6.28 -16.69
CA VAL A 114 -9.18 5.69 -17.37
C VAL A 114 -10.31 5.47 -16.37
N GLY A 115 -11.55 5.54 -16.85
CA GLY A 115 -12.72 5.11 -16.10
C GLY A 115 -12.75 3.58 -16.02
N GLN A 116 -13.07 3.06 -14.85
CA GLN A 116 -13.17 1.61 -14.57
C GLN A 116 -14.60 1.27 -14.16
N ALA A 117 -15.06 0.09 -14.55
CA ALA A 117 -16.34 -0.42 -14.09
C ALA A 117 -16.28 -0.78 -12.59
N PRO A 118 -17.33 -0.49 -11.81
CA PRO A 118 -17.37 -0.79 -10.38
C PRO A 118 -17.59 -2.28 -10.08
N ASP A 119 -17.92 -3.09 -11.10
CA ASP A 119 -18.21 -4.52 -10.99
C ASP A 119 -16.95 -5.40 -10.85
N GLY A 120 -15.77 -4.78 -10.84
CA GLY A 120 -14.49 -5.47 -10.71
C GLY A 120 -13.98 -6.07 -12.02
N GLN A 121 -14.67 -5.87 -13.14
CA GLN A 121 -14.10 -6.18 -14.45
C GLN A 121 -12.93 -5.24 -14.72
N TRP A 122 -11.80 -5.82 -15.09
CA TRP A 122 -10.53 -5.14 -15.32
C TRP A 122 -10.51 -4.39 -16.66
N ASP A 123 -11.66 -3.91 -17.14
CA ASP A 123 -11.77 -3.28 -18.45
C ASP A 123 -11.78 -1.75 -18.32
N ALA A 124 -11.06 -1.09 -19.24
CA ALA A 124 -11.13 0.35 -19.39
C ALA A 124 -12.43 0.75 -20.10
N LEU A 125 -13.19 1.67 -19.51
CA LEU A 125 -14.41 2.24 -20.11
C LEU A 125 -14.13 3.47 -20.98
N THR A 126 -12.94 4.07 -20.83
CA THR A 126 -12.56 5.33 -21.50
C THR A 126 -11.15 5.29 -22.05
N TRP A 127 -10.87 6.23 -22.95
CA TRP A 127 -9.59 6.35 -23.62
C TRP A 127 -8.61 7.20 -22.80
N PRO A 128 -7.40 6.69 -22.51
CA PRO A 128 -6.33 7.51 -21.91
C PRO A 128 -5.72 8.45 -22.97
N VAL A 129 -5.18 9.59 -22.56
CA VAL A 129 -4.62 10.59 -23.50
C VAL A 129 -3.43 10.03 -24.24
N VAL A 130 -2.59 9.19 -23.60
CA VAL A 130 -1.43 8.57 -24.27
C VAL A 130 -1.82 7.72 -25.47
N ASN A 131 -2.95 7.00 -25.41
CA ASN A 131 -3.44 6.22 -26.56
C ASN A 131 -3.96 7.15 -27.66
N LEU A 132 -4.66 8.23 -27.30
CA LEU A 132 -5.13 9.22 -28.28
C LEU A 132 -3.97 9.91 -28.98
N ARG A 133 -2.97 10.36 -28.23
CA ARG A 133 -1.72 10.93 -28.75
C ARG A 133 -1.04 9.97 -29.72
N HIS A 134 -0.93 8.70 -29.35
CA HIS A 134 -0.34 7.67 -30.19
C HIS A 134 -1.12 7.46 -31.49
N VAL A 135 -2.45 7.35 -31.42
CA VAL A 135 -3.32 7.19 -32.60
C VAL A 135 -3.23 8.40 -33.54
N LEU A 136 -3.19 9.62 -33.00
CA LEU A 136 -3.02 10.83 -33.80
C LEU A 136 -1.66 10.83 -34.52
N HIS A 137 -0.60 10.40 -33.83
CA HIS A 137 0.72 10.25 -34.46
C HIS A 137 0.70 9.22 -35.60
N LEU A 138 0.02 8.08 -35.42
CA LEU A 138 -0.17 7.09 -36.48
C LEU A 138 -0.98 7.65 -37.66
N ALA A 139 -2.00 8.47 -37.41
CA ALA A 139 -2.78 9.11 -38.45
C ALA A 139 -1.97 10.14 -39.25
N GLN A 140 -1.08 10.88 -38.58
CA GLN A 140 -0.13 11.78 -39.23
C GLN A 140 0.83 11.02 -40.14
N ALA A 141 1.41 9.92 -39.65
CA ALA A 141 2.30 9.06 -40.43
C ALA A 141 1.58 8.42 -41.64
N ALA A 142 0.28 8.18 -41.52
CA ALA A 142 -0.57 7.69 -42.62
C ALA A 142 -1.10 8.81 -43.54
N HIS A 143 -0.68 10.07 -43.33
CA HIS A 143 -1.17 11.24 -44.06
C HIS A 143 -2.69 11.49 -44.00
N VAL A 144 -3.37 10.93 -42.99
CA VAL A 144 -4.80 11.11 -42.75
C VAL A 144 -5.09 12.43 -42.03
N LEU A 145 -4.16 12.87 -41.18
CA LEU A 145 -4.31 14.07 -40.35
C LEU A 145 -3.05 14.94 -40.41
N LYS A 146 -3.21 16.24 -40.60
CA LYS A 146 -2.08 17.19 -40.58
C LYS A 146 -1.64 17.49 -39.15
N GLN A 147 -0.39 17.92 -38.98
CA GLN A 147 0.20 18.13 -37.64
C GLN A 147 -0.49 19.20 -36.81
N ASP A 148 -0.79 20.36 -37.41
CA ASP A 148 -1.55 21.44 -36.79
C ASP A 148 -2.93 20.97 -36.31
N ARG A 149 -3.62 20.21 -37.16
CA ARG A 149 -4.93 19.63 -36.85
C ARG A 149 -4.87 18.56 -35.76
N ALA A 150 -3.82 17.73 -35.74
CA ALA A 150 -3.60 16.72 -34.72
C ALA A 150 -3.41 17.34 -33.33
N VAL A 151 -2.64 18.43 -33.22
CA VAL A 151 -2.46 19.16 -31.96
C VAL A 151 -3.80 19.72 -31.47
N HIS A 152 -4.54 20.42 -32.33
CA HIS A 152 -5.85 20.97 -31.97
C HIS A 152 -6.86 19.88 -31.56
N LEU A 153 -6.88 18.74 -32.24
CA LEU A 153 -7.76 17.63 -31.91
C LEU A 153 -7.36 16.98 -30.58
N LEU A 154 -6.06 16.82 -30.31
CA LEU A 154 -5.58 16.29 -29.03
C LEU A 154 -6.03 17.17 -27.86
N ASP A 155 -5.89 18.50 -27.97
CA ASP A 155 -6.32 19.43 -26.93
C ASP A 155 -7.83 19.32 -26.66
N ALA A 156 -8.64 19.24 -27.73
CA ALA A 156 -10.09 19.07 -27.61
C ALA A 156 -10.48 17.73 -26.96
N LEU A 157 -9.77 16.64 -27.26
CA LEU A 157 -10.00 15.34 -26.66
C LEU A 157 -9.53 15.28 -25.20
N ARG A 158 -8.39 15.90 -24.89
CA ARG A 158 -7.83 16.00 -23.53
C ARG A 158 -8.76 16.77 -22.60
N ALA A 159 -9.41 17.83 -23.10
CA ALA A 159 -10.38 18.64 -22.35
C ALA A 159 -11.61 17.84 -21.87
N VAL A 160 -11.88 16.67 -22.45
CA VAL A 160 -12.91 15.76 -21.91
C VAL A 160 -12.36 15.08 -20.66
N TYR A 161 -13.04 15.31 -19.53
CA TYR A 161 -12.70 14.69 -18.24
C TYR A 161 -12.59 13.16 -18.37
N TYR A 162 -11.53 12.56 -17.84
CA TYR A 162 -11.12 11.19 -18.18
C TYR A 162 -12.21 10.10 -17.97
N PRO A 163 -13.11 10.14 -16.95
CA PRO A 163 -14.19 9.16 -16.81
C PRO A 163 -15.29 9.32 -17.86
N GLN A 164 -15.33 10.47 -18.55
CA GLN A 164 -16.30 10.78 -19.59
C GLN A 164 -15.73 10.57 -21.00
N ARG A 165 -14.42 10.28 -21.13
CA ARG A 165 -13.72 10.10 -22.42
C ARG A 165 -14.01 8.73 -23.07
N THR A 166 -15.30 8.40 -23.15
CA THR A 166 -15.82 7.20 -23.81
C THR A 166 -15.59 7.27 -25.32
N ALA A 167 -15.71 6.13 -26.02
CA ALA A 167 -15.65 6.12 -27.48
C ALA A 167 -16.67 7.09 -28.11
N ALA A 168 -17.91 7.14 -27.57
CA ALA A 168 -18.94 8.07 -28.03
C ALA A 168 -18.52 9.55 -27.91
N ALA A 169 -17.84 9.91 -26.81
CA ALA A 169 -17.30 11.25 -26.61
C ALA A 169 -16.17 11.55 -27.60
N VAL A 170 -15.22 10.62 -27.79
CA VAL A 170 -14.13 10.75 -28.77
C VAL A 170 -14.70 11.01 -30.17
N TRP A 171 -15.68 10.22 -30.61
CA TRP A 171 -16.33 10.41 -31.91
C TRP A 171 -17.08 11.74 -32.02
N ALA A 172 -17.75 12.17 -30.95
CA ALA A 172 -18.44 13.46 -30.92
C ALA A 172 -17.46 14.64 -31.03
N VAL A 173 -16.31 14.57 -30.38
CA VAL A 173 -15.25 15.58 -30.47
C VAL A 173 -14.69 15.62 -31.89
N CYS A 174 -14.35 14.48 -32.50
CA CYS A 174 -13.86 14.43 -33.87
C CYS A 174 -14.84 15.11 -34.85
N ARG A 175 -16.15 14.81 -34.73
CA ARG A 175 -17.18 15.47 -35.56
C ARG A 175 -17.25 16.97 -35.34
N ARG A 176 -17.20 17.44 -34.09
CA ARG A 176 -17.26 18.88 -33.78
C ARG A 176 -16.05 19.64 -34.31
N GLN A 177 -14.88 19.00 -34.33
CA GLN A 177 -13.65 19.59 -34.87
C GLN A 177 -13.55 19.49 -36.40
N GLY A 178 -14.50 18.81 -37.07
CA GLY A 178 -14.48 18.61 -38.52
C GLY A 178 -13.53 17.49 -38.98
N GLU A 179 -13.09 16.63 -38.07
CA GLU A 179 -12.10 15.57 -38.33
C GLU A 179 -12.79 14.23 -38.67
N THR A 180 -13.65 14.25 -39.69
CA THR A 180 -14.45 13.09 -40.12
C THR A 180 -13.61 12.01 -40.80
N ASP A 181 -12.59 12.41 -41.58
CA ASP A 181 -11.70 11.46 -42.27
C ASP A 181 -10.84 10.68 -41.28
N PHE A 182 -10.31 11.37 -40.27
CA PHE A 182 -9.63 10.74 -39.14
C PHE A 182 -10.56 9.77 -38.39
N ALA A 183 -11.80 10.18 -38.09
CA ALA A 183 -12.75 9.33 -37.38
C ALA A 183 -13.09 8.06 -38.17
N ALA A 184 -13.34 8.18 -39.48
CA ALA A 184 -13.61 7.05 -40.36
C ALA A 184 -12.41 6.11 -40.49
N TRP A 185 -11.20 6.68 -40.62
CA TRP A 185 -9.96 5.91 -40.63
C TRP A 185 -9.77 5.13 -39.32
N LEU A 186 -9.91 5.79 -38.16
CA LEU A 186 -9.73 5.13 -36.86
C LEU A 186 -10.75 4.01 -36.66
N ALA A 187 -12.02 4.22 -37.02
CA ALA A 187 -13.05 3.19 -36.99
C ALA A 187 -12.65 1.96 -37.84
N GLY A 188 -12.24 2.19 -39.09
CA GLY A 188 -11.79 1.09 -39.97
C GLY A 188 -10.57 0.34 -39.45
N ARG A 189 -9.65 1.02 -38.75
CA ARG A 189 -8.50 0.36 -38.10
C ARG A 189 -8.90 -0.46 -36.89
N LEU A 190 -9.85 0.02 -36.09
CA LEU A 190 -10.38 -0.70 -34.92
C LEU A 190 -11.20 -1.93 -35.34
N ASP A 191 -11.94 -1.85 -36.44
CA ASP A 191 -12.67 -3.00 -36.99
C ASP A 191 -11.71 -4.12 -37.44
N GLN A 192 -10.57 -3.75 -38.02
CA GLN A 192 -9.52 -4.71 -38.41
C GLN A 192 -8.75 -5.27 -37.21
N ASN A 193 -8.50 -4.44 -36.20
CA ASN A 193 -7.79 -4.80 -35.00
C ASN A 193 -8.30 -3.98 -33.82
N ARG A 194 -9.05 -4.64 -32.93
CA ARG A 194 -9.61 -4.00 -31.72
C ARG A 194 -8.58 -3.33 -30.81
N HIS A 195 -7.31 -3.73 -30.88
CA HIS A 195 -6.20 -3.17 -30.09
C HIS A 195 -5.37 -2.13 -30.87
N PHE A 196 -5.85 -1.67 -32.02
CA PHE A 196 -5.14 -0.65 -32.79
C PHE A 196 -4.97 0.63 -31.97
N GLY A 197 -3.73 1.10 -31.85
CA GLY A 197 -3.40 2.31 -31.11
C GLY A 197 -3.39 2.17 -29.59
N ASP A 198 -3.54 0.95 -29.06
CA ASP A 198 -3.48 0.69 -27.62
C ASP A 198 -2.04 0.63 -27.11
N LEU A 199 -1.47 1.82 -26.90
CA LEU A 199 -0.09 1.98 -26.46
C LEU A 199 0.12 1.42 -25.05
N LYS A 200 -0.84 1.61 -24.14
CA LYS A 200 -0.79 1.03 -22.79
C LYS A 200 -0.64 -0.49 -22.86
N ARG A 201 -1.46 -1.17 -23.67
CA ARG A 201 -1.34 -2.63 -23.88
C ARG A 201 0.00 -3.01 -24.49
N ALA A 202 0.48 -2.28 -25.49
CA ALA A 202 1.77 -2.57 -26.13
C ALA A 202 2.95 -2.50 -25.15
N ASP A 203 3.00 -1.46 -24.31
CA ASP A 203 4.01 -1.27 -23.27
C ASP A 203 3.93 -2.36 -22.20
N ALA A 204 2.73 -2.68 -21.72
CA ALA A 204 2.52 -3.73 -20.72
C ALA A 204 2.97 -5.11 -21.23
N LEU A 205 2.66 -5.45 -22.47
CA LEU A 205 3.13 -6.69 -23.11
C LEU A 205 4.64 -6.73 -23.31
N THR A 206 5.27 -5.56 -23.51
CA THR A 206 6.74 -5.47 -23.62
C THR A 206 7.38 -5.72 -22.26
N ALA A 207 6.84 -5.14 -21.18
CA ALA A 207 7.32 -5.38 -19.82
C ALA A 207 7.19 -6.84 -19.39
N LEU A 208 6.06 -7.48 -19.73
CA LEU A 208 5.87 -8.92 -19.50
C LEU A 208 6.93 -9.75 -20.24
N ARG A 209 7.21 -9.45 -21.51
CA ARG A 209 8.28 -10.12 -22.26
C ARG A 209 9.64 -9.91 -21.60
N THR A 210 9.95 -8.69 -21.18
CA THR A 210 11.21 -8.38 -20.47
C THR A 210 11.36 -9.20 -19.18
N ALA A 211 10.29 -9.33 -18.41
CA ALA A 211 10.28 -10.17 -17.21
C ALA A 211 10.53 -11.65 -17.55
N LEU A 212 9.87 -12.17 -18.59
CA LEU A 212 10.01 -13.56 -19.04
C LEU A 212 11.40 -13.87 -19.61
N THR A 213 12.10 -12.87 -20.17
CA THR A 213 13.50 -13.03 -20.60
C THR A 213 14.50 -13.04 -19.45
N GLY A 214 14.05 -12.85 -18.21
CA GLY A 214 14.88 -12.99 -17.01
C GLY A 214 15.66 -11.73 -16.63
N TRP A 215 15.12 -10.54 -16.89
CA TRP A 215 15.73 -9.33 -16.33
C TRP A 215 15.77 -9.41 -14.80
N ALA A 216 16.96 -9.20 -14.24
CA ALA A 216 17.17 -9.12 -12.81
C ALA A 216 17.83 -7.78 -12.47
N GLN A 217 17.34 -7.12 -11.42
CA GLN A 217 17.95 -5.91 -10.92
C GLN A 217 19.35 -6.22 -10.37
N PRO A 218 20.42 -5.50 -10.80
CA PRO A 218 21.75 -5.67 -10.26
C PRO A 218 21.78 -5.45 -8.74
N ALA A 219 22.48 -6.30 -7.99
CA ALA A 219 22.52 -6.21 -6.52
C ALA A 219 23.02 -4.85 -6.01
N GLU A 220 23.97 -4.24 -6.72
CA GLU A 220 24.55 -2.93 -6.42
C GLU A 220 23.55 -1.76 -6.59
N SER A 221 22.50 -1.98 -7.38
CA SER A 221 21.46 -0.97 -7.61
C SER A 221 20.32 -1.03 -6.59
N ARG A 222 20.39 -1.93 -5.60
CA ARG A 222 19.34 -2.05 -4.58
C ARG A 222 19.37 -0.84 -3.65
N PRO A 223 18.24 -0.16 -3.45
CA PRO A 223 18.20 0.99 -2.55
C PRO A 223 18.47 0.55 -1.11
N ALA A 224 19.40 1.23 -0.45
CA ALA A 224 19.68 1.02 0.97
C ALA A 224 18.43 1.37 1.82
N PRO A 225 18.22 0.73 2.98
CA PRO A 225 17.07 0.98 3.85
C PRO A 225 16.85 2.46 4.17
N ALA A 226 17.94 3.21 4.42
CA ALA A 226 17.91 4.65 4.72
C ALA A 226 17.20 5.51 3.64
N VAL A 227 17.04 5.02 2.42
CA VAL A 227 16.35 5.72 1.32
C VAL A 227 14.83 5.72 1.53
N TRP A 228 14.26 4.69 2.15
CA TRP A 228 12.81 4.50 2.28
C TRP A 228 12.31 4.35 3.72
N GLU A 229 13.16 3.90 4.65
CA GLU A 229 12.85 3.78 6.07
C GLU A 229 12.68 5.16 6.69
N THR A 230 11.45 5.47 7.06
CA THR A 230 11.04 6.71 7.70
C THR A 230 9.96 6.38 8.72
N THR A 231 9.70 7.26 9.69
CA THR A 231 8.63 7.04 10.68
C THR A 231 7.27 6.81 10.02
N TYR A 232 6.95 7.59 8.98
CA TYR A 232 5.75 7.34 8.17
C TYR A 232 5.82 5.97 7.51
N PHE A 233 7.01 5.58 7.03
CA PHE A 233 7.20 4.29 6.41
C PHE A 233 7.02 3.10 7.38
N CYS A 234 7.40 3.23 8.64
CA CYS A 234 7.17 2.16 9.60
C CYS A 234 5.66 2.09 9.94
N ARG A 235 5.04 3.23 10.20
CA ARG A 235 3.65 3.31 10.67
C ARG A 235 2.64 2.62 9.76
N TRP A 236 2.59 2.98 8.49
CA TRP A 236 1.69 2.36 7.50
C TRP A 236 2.05 0.90 7.14
N SER A 237 3.32 0.47 7.25
CA SER A 237 3.74 -0.88 6.85
C SER A 237 3.43 -1.88 7.97
N ASN A 238 3.41 -1.41 9.22
CA ASN A 238 2.89 -2.14 10.38
C ASN A 238 1.44 -2.59 10.19
N THR A 239 0.61 -1.84 9.47
CA THR A 239 -0.80 -2.22 9.15
C THR A 239 -0.88 -3.50 8.32
N PHE A 240 0.18 -3.84 7.58
CA PHE A 240 0.27 -5.06 6.77
C PHE A 240 1.10 -6.15 7.43
N ALA A 241 1.70 -5.89 8.60
CA ALA A 241 2.45 -6.90 9.32
C ALA A 241 1.50 -7.97 9.88
N ARG A 242 1.66 -9.20 9.40
CA ARG A 242 0.92 -10.39 9.84
C ARG A 242 1.89 -11.43 10.38
N THR A 243 1.44 -12.19 11.36
CA THR A 243 2.15 -13.36 11.86
C THR A 243 1.22 -14.57 11.87
N THR A 244 1.69 -15.68 11.32
CA THR A 244 1.02 -16.98 11.46
C THR A 244 1.55 -17.69 12.70
N VAL A 245 0.67 -17.97 13.67
CA VAL A 245 0.98 -18.63 14.94
C VAL A 245 -0.23 -19.41 15.41
N ASP A 246 -0.03 -20.64 15.91
CA ASP A 246 -1.10 -21.57 16.32
C ASP A 246 -2.21 -21.78 15.26
N GLY A 247 -1.83 -21.76 13.98
CA GLY A 247 -2.77 -21.88 12.86
C GLY A 247 -3.63 -20.63 12.60
N LEU A 248 -3.41 -19.55 13.34
CA LEU A 248 -4.09 -18.26 13.18
C LEU A 248 -3.19 -17.29 12.41
N GLU A 249 -3.76 -16.57 11.45
CA GLU A 249 -3.10 -15.42 10.82
C GLU A 249 -3.60 -14.13 11.47
N LEU A 250 -2.74 -13.49 12.26
CA LEU A 250 -3.11 -12.36 13.10
C LEU A 250 -2.36 -11.09 12.69
N ALA A 251 -3.01 -9.92 12.87
CA ALA A 251 -2.31 -8.64 12.78
C ALA A 251 -1.26 -8.57 13.88
N THR A 252 -0.01 -8.30 13.52
CA THR A 252 1.05 -8.12 14.52
C THR A 252 0.76 -6.89 15.39
N GLU A 253 0.14 -5.85 14.81
CA GLU A 253 -0.28 -4.65 15.56
C GLU A 253 -1.38 -4.96 16.57
N ASP A 254 -2.38 -5.78 16.23
CA ASP A 254 -3.47 -6.12 17.14
C ASP A 254 -2.98 -6.99 18.30
N ARG A 255 -2.05 -7.92 18.02
CA ARG A 255 -1.35 -8.68 19.06
C ARG A 255 -0.57 -7.77 20.00
N LEU A 256 0.20 -6.83 19.44
CA LEU A 256 0.95 -5.86 20.23
C LEU A 256 0.04 -5.01 21.11
N VAL A 257 -1.00 -4.41 20.54
CA VAL A 257 -1.95 -3.57 21.29
C VAL A 257 -2.64 -4.38 22.40
N TYR A 258 -3.00 -5.64 22.12
CA TYR A 258 -3.56 -6.52 23.15
C TYR A 258 -2.57 -6.74 24.30
N GLN A 259 -1.31 -7.07 24.01
CA GLN A 259 -0.28 -7.24 25.03
C GLN A 259 -0.02 -5.94 25.80
N GLN A 260 0.08 -4.80 25.11
CA GLN A 260 0.22 -3.48 25.74
C GLN A 260 -0.89 -3.19 26.75
N ILE A 261 -2.10 -3.70 26.52
CA ILE A 261 -3.26 -3.43 27.36
C ILE A 261 -3.40 -4.44 28.49
N PHE A 262 -3.31 -5.75 28.19
CA PHE A 262 -3.70 -6.81 29.12
C PHE A 262 -2.54 -7.52 29.81
N ASP A 263 -1.35 -7.52 29.23
CA ASP A 263 -0.20 -8.16 29.86
C ASP A 263 0.30 -7.29 31.04
N PRO A 264 0.29 -7.83 32.27
CA PRO A 264 0.70 -7.07 33.45
C PRO A 264 2.20 -6.76 33.48
N TYR A 265 3.02 -7.55 32.77
CA TYR A 265 4.48 -7.39 32.73
C TYR A 265 4.96 -6.69 31.44
N PHE A 266 4.06 -6.00 30.74
CA PHE A 266 4.41 -5.34 29.48
C PHE A 266 5.39 -4.17 29.69
N ARG A 267 5.43 -3.58 30.89
CA ARG A 267 6.37 -2.47 31.20
C ARG A 267 7.82 -2.94 31.16
N GLU A 268 8.07 -4.14 31.66
CA GLU A 268 9.36 -4.81 31.64
C GLU A 268 9.76 -5.13 30.20
N ARG A 269 8.82 -5.64 29.39
CA ARG A 269 9.03 -5.92 27.96
C ARG A 269 9.36 -4.64 27.17
N TRP A 270 8.63 -3.56 27.44
CA TRP A 270 8.91 -2.26 26.84
C TRP A 270 10.28 -1.73 27.23
N THR A 271 10.67 -1.86 28.49
CA THR A 271 12.01 -1.47 28.97
C THR A 271 13.11 -2.29 28.30
N ALA A 272 12.93 -3.61 28.19
CA ALA A 272 13.85 -4.48 27.46
C ALA A 272 13.93 -4.11 25.96
N TYR A 273 12.82 -3.67 25.36
CA TYR A 273 12.80 -3.20 23.98
C TYR A 273 13.59 -1.91 23.82
N LEU A 274 13.43 -0.94 24.74
CA LEU A 274 14.22 0.29 24.72
C LEU A 274 15.72 0.01 24.91
N GLU A 275 16.08 -0.93 25.78
CA GLU A 275 17.47 -1.40 25.95
C GLU A 275 18.00 -2.00 24.64
N HIS A 276 17.25 -2.92 24.04
CA HIS A 276 17.59 -3.53 22.76
C HIS A 276 17.82 -2.48 21.67
N ARG A 277 16.94 -1.47 21.58
CA ARG A 277 17.07 -0.37 20.60
C ARG A 277 18.26 0.54 20.89
N SER A 278 18.58 0.77 22.16
CA SER A 278 19.75 1.59 22.55
C SER A 278 21.06 0.89 22.22
N LEU A 279 21.11 -0.44 22.32
CA LEU A 279 22.24 -1.28 21.96
C LEU A 279 22.33 -1.59 20.45
N ASN A 280 21.23 -1.43 19.70
CA ASN A 280 21.17 -1.66 18.26
C ASN A 280 20.62 -0.44 17.51
N PRO A 281 21.30 0.73 17.60
CA PRO A 281 20.81 1.97 17.04
C PRO A 281 21.01 2.01 15.53
N ALA A 282 20.13 2.75 14.83
CA ALA A 282 20.25 2.94 13.38
C ALA A 282 21.41 3.88 12.99
N ASP A 283 21.86 4.75 13.91
CA ASP A 283 22.91 5.75 13.69
C ASP A 283 24.31 5.29 14.11
N GLY A 284 24.43 4.07 14.66
CA GLY A 284 25.70 3.43 15.02
C GLY A 284 26.25 3.75 16.41
N LEU A 285 25.69 4.68 17.19
CA LEU A 285 26.18 4.98 18.55
C LEU A 285 25.60 4.02 19.59
N VAL A 286 26.27 2.88 19.79
CA VAL A 286 25.86 1.84 20.74
C VAL A 286 26.14 2.28 22.18
N LEU A 287 25.09 2.41 22.99
CA LEU A 287 25.18 2.73 24.41
C LEU A 287 24.10 1.96 25.19
N PRO A 288 24.39 1.47 26.41
CA PRO A 288 23.35 1.01 27.34
C PRO A 288 22.29 2.09 27.58
N LEU A 289 21.03 1.71 27.81
CA LEU A 289 19.93 2.67 27.94
C LEU A 289 20.11 3.59 29.14
N ASP A 290 20.61 3.07 30.26
CA ASP A 290 20.86 3.82 31.48
C ASP A 290 21.92 4.91 31.26
N VAL A 291 23.01 4.58 30.56
CA VAL A 291 24.05 5.54 30.17
C VAL A 291 23.48 6.60 29.25
N ARG A 292 22.68 6.21 28.24
CA ARG A 292 22.05 7.14 27.31
C ARG A 292 21.07 8.08 28.03
N LEU A 293 20.29 7.55 28.96
CA LEU A 293 19.34 8.30 29.76
C LEU A 293 20.06 9.30 30.69
N ALA A 294 21.09 8.85 31.41
CA ALA A 294 21.88 9.69 32.29
C ALA A 294 22.52 10.87 31.56
N GLN A 295 23.01 10.66 30.33
CA GLN A 295 23.57 11.74 29.50
C GLN A 295 22.53 12.80 29.10
N LEU A 296 21.26 12.44 28.94
CA LEU A 296 20.21 13.34 28.50
C LEU A 296 19.46 14.03 29.64
N THR A 297 19.20 13.31 30.73
CA THR A 297 18.30 13.78 31.81
C THR A 297 18.96 13.81 33.18
N GLY A 298 20.22 13.37 33.31
CA GLY A 298 20.85 13.17 34.62
C GLY A 298 20.36 11.93 35.36
N GLY A 299 19.42 11.17 34.79
CA GLY A 299 18.86 9.94 35.38
C GLY A 299 17.57 10.14 36.19
N ASP A 300 17.05 11.37 36.27
CA ASP A 300 15.89 11.71 37.11
C ASP A 300 14.54 11.35 36.49
N VAL A 301 14.52 11.01 35.21
CA VAL A 301 13.29 10.72 34.44
C VAL A 301 13.36 9.29 33.89
N PRO A 302 12.30 8.47 34.02
CA PRO A 302 12.28 7.12 33.46
C PRO A 302 12.45 7.10 31.94
N ALA A 303 13.16 6.11 31.41
CA ALA A 303 13.46 5.98 29.98
C ALA A 303 12.20 6.05 29.09
N HIS A 304 11.10 5.44 29.51
CA HIS A 304 9.86 5.40 28.74
C HIS A 304 9.24 6.79 28.53
N GLN A 305 9.49 7.77 29.41
CA GLN A 305 9.01 9.15 29.26
C GLN A 305 9.87 10.00 28.32
N VAL A 306 11.06 9.52 27.96
CA VAL A 306 12.02 10.23 27.11
C VAL A 306 12.05 9.62 25.71
N PHE A 307 12.05 8.29 25.62
CA PHE A 307 12.28 7.57 24.38
C PHE A 307 10.98 6.93 23.86
N HIS A 308 10.56 7.38 22.68
CA HIS A 308 9.42 6.84 21.95
C HIS A 308 9.85 6.46 20.51
N PRO A 309 10.74 5.47 20.36
CA PRO A 309 11.22 5.08 19.04
C PRO A 309 10.05 4.56 18.18
N PRO A 310 10.05 4.80 16.86
CA PRO A 310 9.09 4.16 15.98
C PRO A 310 9.23 2.65 16.04
N LEU A 311 8.11 1.94 16.06
CA LEU A 311 8.06 0.49 16.04
C LEU A 311 8.03 -0.02 14.60
N ASP A 312 8.86 -1.03 14.32
CA ASP A 312 8.79 -1.79 13.08
C ASP A 312 8.29 -3.20 13.38
N LEU A 313 7.00 -3.44 13.14
CA LEU A 313 6.35 -4.72 13.41
C LEU A 313 6.66 -5.80 12.36
N ARG A 314 7.53 -5.49 11.41
CA ARG A 314 8.06 -6.44 10.42
C ARG A 314 9.41 -6.99 10.87
N ASP A 315 10.09 -6.33 11.81
CA ASP A 315 11.32 -6.83 12.40
C ASP A 315 11.00 -7.96 13.40
N LYS A 316 11.42 -9.17 13.07
CA LYS A 316 11.14 -10.36 13.87
C LYS A 316 11.79 -10.31 15.25
N ALA A 317 12.95 -9.67 15.39
CA ALA A 317 13.66 -9.58 16.67
C ALA A 317 12.89 -8.67 17.65
N SER A 318 12.52 -7.47 17.18
CA SER A 318 11.69 -6.53 17.95
C SER A 318 10.35 -7.14 18.34
N VAL A 319 9.67 -7.81 17.40
CA VAL A 319 8.38 -8.46 17.67
C VAL A 319 8.53 -9.60 18.68
N ALA A 320 9.55 -10.45 18.55
CA ALA A 320 9.77 -11.56 19.48
C ALA A 320 9.98 -11.07 20.92
N LEU A 321 10.72 -9.98 21.10
CA LEU A 321 10.97 -9.39 22.41
C LEU A 321 9.69 -8.77 23.01
N LEU A 322 8.92 -8.02 22.21
CA LEU A 322 7.67 -7.43 22.67
C LEU A 322 6.59 -8.47 22.96
N MET A 323 6.63 -9.64 22.31
CA MET A 323 5.65 -10.71 22.43
C MET A 323 6.10 -11.85 23.38
N GLU A 324 7.19 -11.71 24.12
CA GLU A 324 7.78 -12.80 24.94
C GLU A 324 6.79 -13.43 25.93
N GLY A 325 5.79 -12.66 26.40
CA GLY A 325 4.74 -13.12 27.33
C GLY A 325 3.48 -13.67 26.69
N GLU A 326 3.38 -13.64 25.37
CA GLU A 326 2.11 -13.91 24.70
C GLU A 326 1.72 -15.39 24.80
N THR A 327 0.56 -15.64 25.39
CA THR A 327 -0.01 -16.97 25.55
C THR A 327 -0.90 -17.36 24.36
N GLU A 328 -1.21 -18.65 24.25
CA GLU A 328 -2.20 -19.12 23.26
C GLU A 328 -3.59 -18.51 23.51
N GLN A 329 -3.96 -18.32 24.78
CA GLN A 329 -5.22 -17.69 25.16
C GLN A 329 -5.29 -16.23 24.68
N ASP A 330 -4.18 -15.48 24.78
CA ASP A 330 -4.13 -14.11 24.26
C ASP A 330 -4.34 -14.08 22.75
N ARG A 331 -3.71 -15.01 22.02
CA ARG A 331 -3.88 -15.11 20.56
C ARG A 331 -5.31 -15.45 20.17
N GLN A 332 -5.97 -16.34 20.92
CA GLN A 332 -7.39 -16.64 20.73
C GLN A 332 -8.27 -15.42 21.00
N ALA A 333 -8.00 -14.66 22.07
CA ALA A 333 -8.72 -13.42 22.37
C ALA A 333 -8.53 -12.36 21.27
N VAL A 334 -7.30 -12.17 20.77
CA VAL A 334 -7.03 -11.28 19.62
C VAL A 334 -7.83 -11.70 18.39
N ALA A 335 -7.88 -13.00 18.08
CA ALA A 335 -8.67 -13.52 16.97
C ALA A 335 -10.17 -13.25 17.15
N GLN A 336 -10.70 -13.46 18.36
CA GLN A 336 -12.09 -13.19 18.71
C GLN A 336 -12.42 -11.68 18.57
N TYR A 337 -11.54 -10.81 19.06
CA TYR A 337 -11.74 -9.36 19.00
C TYR A 337 -11.72 -8.85 17.55
N ALA A 338 -10.79 -9.37 16.74
CA ALA A 338 -10.75 -9.09 15.30
C ALA A 338 -12.02 -9.57 14.59
N ALA A 339 -12.53 -10.75 14.95
CA ALA A 339 -13.79 -11.27 14.40
C ALA A 339 -14.99 -10.39 14.80
N ALA A 340 -15.06 -9.93 16.05
CA ALA A 340 -16.10 -9.01 16.53
C ALA A 340 -16.08 -7.69 15.75
N LEU A 341 -14.90 -7.08 15.59
CA LEU A 341 -14.74 -5.86 14.80
C LEU A 341 -15.15 -6.07 13.33
N ALA A 342 -14.78 -7.21 12.73
CA ALA A 342 -15.18 -7.55 11.37
C ALA A 342 -16.72 -7.74 11.24
N ARG A 343 -17.42 -8.28 12.25
CA ARG A 343 -18.89 -8.33 12.27
C ARG A 343 -19.51 -6.94 12.27
N ILE A 344 -18.92 -5.99 13.02
CA ILE A 344 -19.40 -4.60 13.06
C ILE A 344 -19.21 -3.93 11.70
N HIS A 345 -18.03 -4.04 11.08
CA HIS A 345 -17.81 -3.48 9.74
C HIS A 345 -18.79 -4.02 8.70
N ARG A 346 -19.16 -5.30 8.77
CA ARG A 346 -20.16 -5.90 7.87
C ARG A 346 -21.57 -5.41 8.13
N SER A 347 -21.96 -5.24 9.39
CA SER A 347 -23.32 -4.82 9.76
C SER A 347 -23.54 -3.31 9.69
N ARG A 348 -22.46 -2.52 9.75
CA ARG A 348 -22.48 -1.05 9.74
C ARG A 348 -21.46 -0.50 8.72
N PRO A 349 -21.80 -0.46 7.43
CA PRO A 349 -20.96 0.15 6.41
C PRO A 349 -20.60 1.60 6.80
N GLY A 350 -19.32 1.94 6.80
CA GLY A 350 -18.82 3.26 7.21
C GLY A 350 -18.48 3.39 8.70
N PHE A 351 -18.64 2.33 9.50
CA PHE A 351 -18.09 2.31 10.85
C PHE A 351 -16.56 2.45 10.80
N SER A 352 -16.03 3.40 11.58
CA SER A 352 -14.62 3.53 11.91
C SER A 352 -14.46 3.28 13.40
N THR A 353 -13.32 2.73 13.80
CA THR A 353 -12.94 2.66 15.22
C THR A 353 -12.91 4.04 15.88
N ASP A 354 -12.76 5.12 15.10
CA ASP A 354 -12.86 6.50 15.59
C ASP A 354 -14.22 6.82 16.23
N ALA A 355 -15.28 6.07 15.86
CA ALA A 355 -16.60 6.21 16.44
C ALA A 355 -16.71 5.60 17.86
N VAL A 356 -15.71 4.81 18.28
CA VAL A 356 -15.64 4.30 19.66
C VAL A 356 -15.28 5.46 20.59
N ARG A 357 -16.10 5.64 21.63
CA ARG A 357 -15.98 6.75 22.58
C ARG A 357 -14.65 6.73 23.34
N ASP A 358 -13.96 7.87 23.33
CA ASP A 358 -12.68 8.08 24.04
C ASP A 358 -12.81 7.87 25.55
N ASP A 359 -13.89 8.39 26.14
CA ASP A 359 -14.12 8.33 27.58
C ASP A 359 -14.41 6.91 28.08
N LEU A 360 -15.19 6.14 27.32
CA LEU A 360 -15.40 4.72 27.59
C LEU A 360 -14.09 3.94 27.50
N THR A 361 -13.32 4.17 26.43
CA THR A 361 -12.04 3.49 26.21
C THR A 361 -11.04 3.80 27.33
N ARG A 362 -10.95 5.06 27.74
CA ARG A 362 -10.13 5.51 28.87
C ARG A 362 -10.54 4.83 30.18
N GLN A 363 -11.84 4.75 30.49
CA GLN A 363 -12.34 4.08 31.70
C GLN A 363 -11.99 2.59 31.73
N ILE A 364 -12.07 1.91 30.58
CA ILE A 364 -11.64 0.51 30.46
C ILE A 364 -10.14 0.40 30.79
N LEU A 365 -9.30 1.23 30.19
CA LEU A 365 -7.85 1.18 30.41
C LEU A 365 -7.48 1.45 31.88
N LEU A 366 -8.06 2.47 32.52
CA LEU A 366 -7.83 2.75 33.94
C LEU A 366 -8.20 1.55 34.84
N ARG A 367 -9.30 0.86 34.52
CA ARG A 367 -9.73 -0.33 35.24
C ARG A 367 -8.80 -1.51 35.01
N VAL A 368 -8.39 -1.75 33.76
CA VAL A 368 -7.49 -2.86 33.41
C VAL A 368 -6.11 -2.66 34.03
N TRP A 369 -5.58 -1.44 33.97
CA TRP A 369 -4.25 -1.10 34.50
C TRP A 369 -4.23 -0.84 36.01
N GLN A 370 -5.41 -0.68 36.63
CA GLN A 370 -5.58 -0.39 38.05
C GLN A 370 -4.77 0.85 38.50
N CYS A 371 -4.70 1.87 37.64
CA CYS A 371 -3.96 3.10 37.90
C CYS A 371 -4.91 4.29 38.10
N PRO A 372 -4.53 5.29 38.92
CA PRO A 372 -5.29 6.53 39.03
C PRO A 372 -5.17 7.37 37.75
N GLU A 373 -6.13 8.28 37.53
CA GLU A 373 -6.14 9.18 36.36
C GLU A 373 -4.85 10.00 36.24
N ALA A 374 -4.27 10.42 37.38
CA ALA A 374 -3.05 11.23 37.42
C ALA A 374 -1.82 10.49 36.83
N ASP A 375 -1.80 9.16 36.88
CA ASP A 375 -0.69 8.35 36.41
C ASP A 375 -0.95 7.77 35.01
N PHE A 376 -2.09 8.04 34.40
CA PHE A 376 -2.53 7.41 33.15
C PHE A 376 -1.57 7.64 31.98
N ASP A 377 -1.03 8.85 31.84
CA ASP A 377 -0.03 9.16 30.80
C ASP A 377 1.30 8.43 31.04
N ALA A 378 1.74 8.35 32.30
CA ALA A 378 2.95 7.62 32.67
C ALA A 378 2.78 6.11 32.44
N GLU A 379 1.60 5.57 32.76
CA GLU A 379 1.25 4.16 32.51
C GLU A 379 1.25 3.83 31.01
N ALA A 380 0.57 4.65 30.21
CA ALA A 380 0.55 4.51 28.76
C ALA A 380 1.97 4.58 28.17
N SER A 381 2.78 5.50 28.68
CA SER A 381 4.17 5.67 28.27
C SER A 381 5.02 4.44 28.64
N ALA A 382 4.91 3.93 29.87
CA ALA A 382 5.59 2.72 30.34
C ALA A 382 5.21 1.46 29.56
N ARG A 383 4.02 1.43 28.97
CA ARG A 383 3.54 0.35 28.08
C ARG A 383 3.85 0.61 26.59
N GLY A 384 4.62 1.65 26.26
CA GLY A 384 5.04 1.94 24.88
C GLY A 384 3.98 2.58 23.99
N LEU A 385 2.89 3.10 24.56
CA LEU A 385 1.84 3.85 23.85
C LEU A 385 2.16 5.35 23.78
N GLY A 386 3.15 5.81 24.56
CA GLY A 386 3.68 7.17 24.56
C GLY A 386 2.91 8.14 25.43
N CYS A 387 1.57 8.18 25.31
CA CYS A 387 0.70 8.94 26.21
C CYS A 387 -0.72 8.36 26.24
N GLY A 388 -1.53 8.81 27.19
CA GLY A 388 -2.89 8.35 27.42
C GLY A 388 -3.81 8.58 26.22
N ALA A 389 -3.66 9.68 25.48
CA ALA A 389 -4.42 9.91 24.25
C ALA A 389 -4.12 8.85 23.18
N ARG A 390 -2.84 8.48 23.01
CA ARG A 390 -2.43 7.42 22.07
C ARG A 390 -2.83 6.04 22.55
N ALA A 391 -2.82 5.80 23.86
CA ALA A 391 -3.33 4.56 24.44
C ALA A 391 -4.82 4.36 24.15
N VAL A 392 -5.62 5.42 24.32
CA VAL A 392 -7.04 5.42 23.95
C VAL A 392 -7.22 5.10 22.47
N GLU A 393 -6.52 5.82 21.59
CA GLU A 393 -6.61 5.58 20.14
C GLU A 393 -6.22 4.14 19.75
N ALA A 394 -5.13 3.61 20.33
CA ALA A 394 -4.72 2.22 20.09
C ALA A 394 -5.79 1.23 20.56
N ALA A 395 -6.37 1.46 21.75
CA ALA A 395 -7.33 0.56 22.37
C ALA A 395 -8.70 0.54 21.68
N LYS A 396 -9.10 1.59 20.97
CA LYS A 396 -10.42 1.64 20.28
C LYS A 396 -10.72 0.42 19.41
N ARG A 397 -9.68 -0.19 18.80
CA ARG A 397 -9.84 -1.40 17.96
C ARG A 397 -10.21 -2.66 18.75
N ILE A 398 -9.84 -2.74 20.02
CA ILE A 398 -10.10 -3.92 20.87
C ILE A 398 -11.40 -3.79 21.66
N VAL A 399 -11.89 -2.57 21.90
CA VAL A 399 -13.06 -2.29 22.73
C VAL A 399 -14.29 -3.09 22.31
N PRO A 400 -14.65 -3.22 21.01
CA PRO A 400 -15.83 -3.99 20.65
C PRO A 400 -15.73 -5.47 21.06
N GLY A 401 -14.56 -6.09 20.87
CA GLY A 401 -14.33 -7.47 21.29
C GLY A 401 -14.35 -7.63 22.82
N PHE A 402 -13.74 -6.69 23.53
CA PHE A 402 -13.72 -6.68 24.99
C PHE A 402 -15.13 -6.56 25.60
N LEU A 403 -16.00 -5.74 25.00
CA LEU A 403 -17.38 -5.58 25.45
C LEU A 403 -18.23 -6.82 25.15
N ASP A 404 -18.07 -7.42 23.97
CA ASP A 404 -18.73 -8.69 23.62
C ASP A 404 -18.36 -9.78 24.65
N GLU A 405 -17.07 -9.94 24.94
CA GLU A 405 -16.59 -10.91 25.93
C GLU A 405 -17.10 -10.63 27.35
N SER A 406 -17.11 -9.35 27.75
CA SER A 406 -17.59 -8.94 29.08
C SER A 406 -19.08 -9.21 29.27
N ASN A 407 -19.88 -8.98 28.23
CA ASN A 407 -21.32 -9.27 28.24
C ASN A 407 -21.59 -10.77 28.30
N GLU A 408 -20.87 -11.57 27.51
CA GLU A 408 -20.96 -13.04 27.58
C GLU A 408 -20.65 -13.55 29.00
N ARG A 409 -19.54 -13.08 29.61
CA ARG A 409 -19.20 -13.44 31.00
C ARG A 409 -20.28 -13.03 32.01
N ALA A 410 -20.94 -11.89 31.81
CA ALA A 410 -22.02 -11.43 32.68
C ALA A 410 -23.28 -12.30 32.53
N GLU A 411 -23.63 -12.71 31.31
CA GLU A 411 -24.77 -13.61 31.02
C GLU A 411 -24.54 -15.03 31.55
N PHE A 412 -23.34 -15.59 31.36
CA PHE A 412 -22.98 -16.91 31.92
C PHE A 412 -22.87 -16.88 33.46
N GLY A 413 -22.47 -15.75 34.05
CA GLY A 413 -22.43 -15.57 35.50
C GLY A 413 -23.81 -15.45 36.18
N HIS A 414 -24.87 -15.14 35.42
CA HIS A 414 -26.26 -15.13 35.92
C HIS A 414 -27.00 -16.46 35.69
N ALA A 415 -26.39 -17.41 34.97
CA ALA A 415 -26.98 -18.71 34.63
C ALA A 415 -26.47 -19.89 35.49
N CYS A 416 -25.62 -19.64 36.49
CA CYS A 416 -25.07 -20.63 37.42
C CYS A 416 -25.69 -20.51 38.83
#